data_AF-A0A0F3RJ30-F1
#
_entry.id   AF-A0A0F3RJ30-F1
#
_cell.length_a   1.000
_cell.length_b   1.000
_cell.length_c   1.000
_cell.angle_alpha   90.00
_cell.angle_beta   90.00
_cell.angle_gamma   90.00
#
_symmetry.space_group_name_H-M   'P 1'
#
loop_
_entity.id
_entity.type
_entity.pdbx_description
1 polymer ?
#
loop_
_entity_poly.entity_id
_entity_poly.type
_entity_poly.pdbx_seq_one_letter_code
_entity_poly.pdbx_strand_id
1 'polypeptide(L)'
;MEELSDITEKWCYFFKHAKETTLDGYNKIIGEDLIIKRAYEALDQFNWSEDELITYEQELKRIWDNKAVEDYKLERAKAEGKAEGKAEGKAEGKAEGIKLKVKLKVKLKQKKILQ
;
A
#
# COMPACT_ATOMS: atom_id res chain seq x y z
N MET A 1 -28.39 7.42 -34.14
CA MET A 1 -27.12 6.67 -34.20
C MET A 1 -26.03 7.67 -34.53
N GLU A 2 -25.73 8.55 -33.58
CA GLU A 2 -24.77 9.65 -33.73
C GLU A 2 -23.90 9.66 -32.45
N GLU A 3 -23.42 8.48 -32.07
CA GLU A 3 -22.71 8.20 -30.81
C GLU A 3 -21.21 7.98 -31.02
N LEU A 4 -20.59 8.74 -31.94
CA LEU A 4 -19.13 8.87 -31.97
C LEU A 4 -18.79 10.33 -32.25
N SER A 5 -18.57 11.09 -31.18
CA SER A 5 -17.65 12.22 -31.21
C SER A 5 -16.29 11.66 -31.62
N ASP A 6 -16.01 11.80 -32.91
CA ASP A 6 -15.13 10.97 -33.72
C ASP A 6 -13.73 10.87 -33.10
N ILE A 7 -13.34 9.65 -32.74
CA ILE A 7 -11.99 9.32 -32.24
C ILE A 7 -10.90 9.91 -33.15
N THR A 8 -11.18 10.03 -34.44
CA THR A 8 -10.31 10.68 -35.43
C THR A 8 -10.08 12.16 -35.12
N GLU A 9 -11.13 12.91 -34.77
CA GLU A 9 -11.01 14.33 -34.38
C GLU A 9 -10.17 14.50 -33.10
N LYS A 10 -10.31 13.57 -32.15
CA LYS A 10 -9.49 13.56 -30.92
C LYS A 10 -8.02 13.29 -31.23
N TRP A 11 -7.71 12.36 -32.14
CA TRP A 11 -6.35 12.14 -32.62
C TRP A 11 -5.79 13.32 -33.42
N CYS A 12 -6.59 13.93 -34.29
CA CYS A 12 -6.20 15.14 -35.00
C CYS A 12 -5.87 16.30 -34.04
N TYR A 13 -6.68 16.47 -32.99
CA TYR A 13 -6.42 17.44 -31.95
C TYR A 13 -5.15 17.13 -31.17
N PHE A 14 -4.94 15.87 -30.77
CA PHE A 14 -3.71 15.39 -30.14
C PHE A 14 -2.49 15.80 -30.97
N PHE A 15 -2.43 15.41 -32.25
CA PHE A 15 -1.27 15.71 -33.10
C PHE A 15 -1.07 17.20 -33.36
N LYS A 16 -2.15 17.99 -33.38
CA LYS A 16 -2.08 19.45 -33.58
C LYS A 16 -1.52 20.18 -32.36
N HIS A 17 -1.91 19.75 -31.15
CA HIS A 17 -1.61 20.46 -29.90
C HIS A 17 -0.60 19.73 -29.01
N ALA A 18 -0.02 18.62 -29.48
CA ALA A 18 0.96 17.77 -28.80
C ALA A 18 2.13 18.54 -28.16
N LYS A 19 2.56 19.65 -28.78
CA LYS A 19 3.71 20.46 -28.33
C LYS A 19 3.34 21.61 -27.40
N GLU A 20 2.05 21.97 -27.32
CA GLU A 20 1.59 23.22 -26.72
C GLU A 20 0.74 22.99 -25.47
N THR A 21 0.23 21.78 -25.27
CA THR A 21 -0.72 21.45 -24.20
C THR A 21 -0.07 20.57 -23.14
N THR A 22 -0.18 20.97 -21.87
CA THR A 22 0.18 20.13 -20.72
C THR A 22 -0.92 19.12 -20.40
N LEU A 23 -0.58 18.04 -19.68
CA LEU A 23 -1.54 16.99 -19.29
C LEU A 23 -2.81 17.55 -18.59
N ASP A 24 -2.70 18.66 -17.86
CA ASP A 24 -3.83 19.35 -17.21
C ASP A 24 -4.77 20.05 -18.21
N GLY A 25 -4.23 20.62 -19.28
CA GLY A 25 -5.01 21.22 -20.38
C GLY A 25 -5.74 20.15 -21.20
N TYR A 26 -5.10 18.98 -21.39
CA TYR A 26 -5.68 17.84 -22.10
C TYR A 26 -6.95 17.28 -21.42
N ASN A 27 -6.91 17.07 -20.09
CA ASN A 27 -8.04 16.53 -19.32
C ASN A 27 -9.29 17.41 -19.38
N LYS A 28 -9.14 18.72 -19.63
CA LYS A 28 -10.25 19.68 -19.75
C LYS A 28 -10.94 19.66 -21.11
N ILE A 29 -10.30 19.10 -22.15
CA ILE A 29 -10.73 19.27 -23.55
C ILE A 29 -11.23 17.97 -24.18
N ILE A 30 -10.56 16.84 -23.94
CA ILE A 30 -10.84 15.57 -24.66
C ILE A 30 -11.60 14.53 -23.80
N GLY A 31 -11.63 14.72 -22.48
CA GLY A 31 -12.29 13.81 -21.54
C GLY A 31 -11.47 12.56 -21.19
N GLU A 32 -12.10 11.56 -20.57
CA GLU A 32 -11.45 10.34 -20.01
C GLU A 32 -11.02 9.28 -21.06
N ASP A 33 -10.61 9.69 -22.27
CA ASP A 33 -10.12 8.73 -23.25
C ASP A 33 -8.76 8.15 -22.81
N LEU A 34 -8.79 6.92 -22.29
CA LEU A 34 -7.64 6.24 -21.70
C LEU A 34 -6.52 5.99 -22.72
N ILE A 35 -6.84 5.88 -24.01
CA ILE A 35 -5.84 5.56 -25.06
C ILE A 35 -5.05 6.83 -25.38
N ILE A 36 -5.73 7.95 -25.61
CA ILE A 36 -5.08 9.21 -25.95
C ILE A 36 -4.34 9.79 -24.71
N LYS A 37 -4.86 9.57 -23.49
CA LYS A 37 -4.15 9.90 -22.25
C LYS A 37 -2.80 9.20 -22.17
N ARG A 38 -2.78 7.88 -22.41
CA ARG A 38 -1.55 7.09 -22.40
C ARG A 38 -0.55 7.54 -23.48
N ALA A 39 -1.04 7.99 -24.64
CA ALA A 39 -0.20 8.56 -25.68
C ALA A 39 0.43 9.90 -25.25
N TYR A 40 -0.32 10.78 -24.56
CA TYR A 40 0.23 12.01 -23.99
C TYR A 40 1.25 11.74 -22.88
N GLU A 41 0.97 10.80 -21.98
CA GLU A 41 1.92 10.39 -20.93
C GLU A 41 3.23 9.87 -21.54
N ALA A 42 3.15 9.09 -22.62
CA ALA A 42 4.33 8.61 -23.34
C ALA A 42 5.08 9.73 -24.09
N LEU A 43 4.36 10.69 -24.67
CA LEU A 43 4.97 11.84 -25.34
C LEU A 43 5.68 12.76 -24.36
N ASP A 44 5.05 13.05 -23.22
CA ASP A 44 5.60 13.89 -22.16
C ASP A 44 6.94 13.33 -21.67
N GLN A 45 7.00 12.02 -21.42
CA GLN A 45 8.24 11.31 -21.07
C GLN A 45 9.35 11.43 -22.13
N PHE A 46 8.99 11.45 -23.43
CA PHE A 46 9.96 11.60 -24.53
C PHE A 46 10.45 13.04 -24.71
N ASN A 47 9.71 14.03 -24.21
CA ASN A 47 10.02 15.44 -24.40
C ASN A 47 10.78 16.07 -23.21
N TRP A 48 11.08 15.27 -22.18
CA TRP A 48 11.87 15.72 -21.04
C TRP A 48 13.35 15.88 -21.40
N SER A 49 13.93 16.96 -20.91
CA SER A 49 15.38 17.11 -20.84
C SER A 49 15.99 16.08 -19.88
N GLU A 50 17.29 15.82 -20.02
CA GLU A 50 18.01 14.91 -19.13
C GLU A 50 17.88 15.31 -17.65
N ASP A 51 17.88 16.63 -17.36
CA ASP A 51 17.70 17.16 -16.01
C ASP A 51 16.29 16.90 -15.44
N GLU A 52 15.25 17.03 -16.26
CA GLU A 52 13.87 16.74 -15.86
C GLU A 52 13.66 15.25 -15.61
N LEU A 53 14.23 14.39 -16.45
CA LEU A 53 14.19 12.94 -16.27
C LEU A 53 14.89 12.53 -14.98
N ILE A 54 16.09 13.04 -14.72
CA ILE A 54 16.84 12.79 -13.48
C ILE A 54 16.03 13.22 -12.25
N THR A 55 15.39 14.40 -12.31
CA THR A 55 14.56 14.91 -11.20
C THR A 55 13.38 13.98 -10.94
N TYR A 56 12.69 13.53 -11.99
CA TYR A 56 11.57 12.61 -11.87
C TYR A 56 11.99 11.25 -11.29
N GLU A 57 13.08 10.66 -11.78
CA GLU A 57 13.62 9.39 -11.28
C GLU A 57 14.03 9.48 -9.81
N GLN A 58 14.62 10.61 -9.39
CA GLN A 58 14.98 10.86 -8.00
C GLN A 58 13.74 10.93 -7.09
N GLU A 59 12.65 11.56 -7.54
CA GLU A 59 11.40 11.59 -6.77
C GLU A 59 10.75 10.21 -6.68
N LEU A 60 10.74 9.44 -7.77
CA LEU A 60 10.29 8.04 -7.72
C LEU A 60 11.11 7.22 -6.75
N LYS A 61 12.43 7.35 -6.79
CA LYS A 61 13.35 6.68 -5.86
C LYS A 61 13.03 7.06 -4.42
N ARG A 62 12.81 8.35 -4.14
CA ARG A 62 12.44 8.84 -2.80
C ARG A 62 11.13 8.23 -2.31
N ILE A 63 10.11 8.16 -3.17
CA ILE A 63 8.82 7.56 -2.85
C ILE A 63 8.98 6.07 -2.53
N TRP A 64 9.74 5.34 -3.35
CA TRP A 64 9.96 3.90 -3.15
C TRP A 64 10.82 3.61 -1.92
N ASP A 65 11.87 4.39 -1.66
CA ASP A 65 12.69 4.25 -0.46
C ASP A 65 11.86 4.48 0.80
N ASN A 66 11.02 5.53 0.82
CA ASN A 66 10.10 5.79 1.93
C ASN A 66 9.09 4.65 2.11
N LYS A 67 8.52 4.15 1.01
CA LYS A 67 7.60 3.03 1.06
C LYS A 67 8.27 1.77 1.62
N ALA A 68 9.49 1.47 1.19
CA ALA A 68 10.26 0.33 1.67
C ALA A 68 10.55 0.43 3.18
N VAL A 69 10.88 1.63 3.68
CA VAL A 69 11.09 1.88 5.11
C VAL A 69 9.81 1.65 5.91
N GLU A 70 8.67 2.17 5.44
CA GLU A 70 7.38 1.97 6.12
C GLU A 70 6.92 0.51 6.11
N ASP A 71 7.06 -0.18 4.96
CA ASP A 71 6.73 -1.59 4.84
C ASP A 71 7.62 -2.43 5.78
N TYR A 72 8.92 -2.14 5.86
CA TYR A 72 9.85 -2.80 6.78
C TYR A 72 9.46 -2.59 8.25
N LYS A 73 9.15 -1.35 8.65
CA LYS A 73 8.70 -1.04 10.02
C LYS A 73 7.43 -1.81 10.37
N LEU A 74 6.46 -1.84 9.47
CA LEU A 74 5.19 -2.53 9.69
C LEU A 74 5.39 -4.04 9.86
N GLU A 75 6.17 -4.66 8.97
CA GLU A 75 6.46 -6.09 9.04
C GLU A 75 7.23 -6.45 10.32
N ARG A 76 8.19 -5.63 10.71
CA ARG A 76 8.92 -5.81 11.97
C ARG A 76 8.00 -5.69 13.18
N ALA A 77 7.14 -4.67 13.23
CA ALA A 77 6.19 -4.49 14.33
C ALA A 77 5.20 -5.66 14.45
N LYS A 78 4.71 -6.19 13.33
CA LYS A 78 3.85 -7.40 13.33
C LYS A 78 4.60 -8.62 13.86
N ALA A 79 5.86 -8.80 13.43
CA ALA A 79 6.67 -9.93 13.85
C ALA A 79 6.98 -9.88 15.36
N GLU A 80 7.38 -8.71 15.85
CA GLU A 80 7.63 -8.46 17.28
C GLU A 80 6.36 -8.67 18.11
N GLY A 81 5.23 -8.05 17.73
CA GLY A 81 3.96 -8.23 18.44
C GLY A 81 3.45 -9.67 18.46
N LYS A 82 3.66 -10.43 17.38
CA LYS A 82 3.33 -11.87 17.34
C LYS A 82 4.23 -12.69 18.26
N ALA A 83 5.52 -12.35 18.32
CA ALA A 83 6.48 -13.02 19.20
C ALA A 83 6.17 -12.75 20.67
N GLU A 84 5.93 -11.48 21.02
CA GLU A 84 5.54 -11.05 22.37
C GLU A 84 4.23 -11.72 22.81
N GLY A 85 3.15 -11.62 22.01
CA GLY A 85 1.87 -12.23 22.35
C GLY A 85 1.95 -13.75 22.53
N LYS A 86 2.81 -14.44 21.76
CA LYS A 86 3.06 -15.88 21.95
C LYS A 86 3.82 -16.17 23.25
N ALA A 87 4.79 -15.32 23.61
CA ALA A 87 5.55 -15.46 24.84
C ALA A 87 4.66 -15.21 26.07
N GLU A 88 3.89 -14.12 26.06
CA GLU A 88 2.95 -13.76 27.12
C GLU A 88 1.87 -14.84 27.30
N GLY A 89 1.19 -15.25 26.22
CA GLY A 89 0.16 -16.28 26.31
C GLY A 89 0.68 -17.62 26.85
N LYS A 90 1.95 -17.98 26.55
CA LYS A 90 2.59 -19.17 27.12
C LYS A 90 2.92 -19.00 28.61
N ALA A 91 3.32 -17.81 29.02
CA ALA A 91 3.60 -17.51 30.43
C ALA A 91 2.32 -17.50 31.26
N GLU A 92 1.28 -16.82 30.79
CA GLU A 92 -0.04 -16.76 31.43
C GLU A 92 -0.67 -18.15 31.53
N GLY A 93 -0.70 -18.92 30.44
CA GLY A 93 -1.25 -20.27 30.46
C GLY A 93 -0.54 -21.20 31.44
N LYS A 94 0.79 -21.06 31.59
CA LYS A 94 1.54 -21.78 32.64
C LYS A 94 1.14 -21.34 34.04
N ALA A 95 1.07 -20.03 34.28
CA ALA A 95 0.71 -19.47 35.58
C ALA A 95 -0.71 -19.88 36.00
N GLU A 96 -1.68 -19.80 35.10
CA GLU A 96 -3.04 -20.27 35.33
C GLU A 96 -3.10 -21.78 35.60
N GLY A 97 -2.38 -22.58 34.81
CA GLY A 97 -2.27 -24.02 35.04
C GLY A 97 -1.71 -24.37 36.42
N ILE A 98 -0.71 -23.62 36.91
CA ILE A 98 -0.17 -23.78 38.26
C ILE A 98 -1.23 -23.40 39.30
N LYS A 99 -1.89 -22.24 39.16
CA LYS A 99 -2.97 -21.79 40.06
C LYS A 99 -4.09 -22.82 40.17
N LEU A 100 -4.53 -23.39 39.04
CA LEU A 100 -5.54 -24.45 38.98
C LEU A 100 -5.08 -25.72 39.71
N LYS A 101 -3.85 -26.19 39.44
CA LYS A 101 -3.28 -27.36 40.13
C LYS A 101 -3.21 -27.16 41.65
N VAL A 102 -2.81 -25.97 42.10
CA VAL A 102 -2.76 -25.63 43.54
C VAL A 102 -4.17 -25.67 44.14
N LYS A 103 -5.14 -25.00 43.51
CA LYS A 103 -6.55 -25.02 43.96
C LYS A 103 -7.09 -26.45 44.06
N LEU A 104 -6.79 -27.31 43.08
CA LEU A 104 -7.23 -28.70 43.07
C LEU A 104 -6.63 -29.50 44.23
N LYS A 105 -5.31 -29.36 44.46
CA LYS A 105 -4.61 -30.01 45.57
C LYS A 105 -5.17 -29.60 46.94
N VAL A 106 -5.50 -28.32 47.12
CA VAL A 106 -6.12 -27.81 48.36
C VAL A 106 -7.49 -28.45 48.57
N LYS A 107 -8.35 -28.46 47.54
CA LYS A 107 -9.68 -29.12 47.62
C LYS A 107 -9.59 -30.61 47.96
N LEU A 108 -8.63 -31.33 47.34
CA LEU A 108 -8.40 -32.75 47.60
C LEU A 108 -7.96 -33.01 49.06
N LYS A 109 -7.07 -32.16 49.61
CA LYS A 109 -6.67 -32.26 51.02
C LYS A 109 -7.84 -32.00 51.97
N GLN A 110 -8.63 -30.96 51.73
CA GLN A 110 -9.81 -30.65 52.55
C GLN A 110 -10.82 -31.80 52.55
N LYS A 111 -11.07 -32.40 51.37
CA LYS A 111 -12.00 -33.55 51.26
C LYS A 111 -11.52 -34.79 52.02
N LYS A 112 -10.20 -35.02 52.10
CA LYS A 112 -9.61 -36.13 52.87
C LYS A 112 -9.64 -35.91 54.39
N ILE A 113 -9.75 -34.67 54.86
CA ILE A 113 -9.80 -34.34 56.30
C ILE A 113 -11.25 -34.44 56.83
N LEU A 114 -12.25 -34.32 55.95
CA LEU A 114 -13.68 -34.43 56.26
C LEU A 114 -14.26 -35.86 56.13
N GLN A 115 -13.44 -36.86 55.81
CA GLN A 115 -13.80 -38.29 55.76
C GLN A 115 -13.12 -39.03 56.90
#